data_AF-A0A7X9FRG7-F1
#
_entry.id   AF-A0A7X9FRG7-F1
#
_cell.length_a   1.000
_cell.length_b   1.000
_cell.length_c   1.000
_cell.angle_alpha   90.00
_cell.angle_beta   90.00
_cell.angle_gamma   90.00
#
_symmetry.space_group_name_H-M   'P 1'
#
loop_
_entity.id
_entity.type
_entity.pdbx_description
1 polymer ?
#
loop_
_entity_poly.entity_id
_entity_poly.type
_entity_poly.pdbx_seq_one_letter_code
_entity_poly.pdbx_strand_id
1 'polypeptide(L)' 'DVDEIMEELELNPLHVEEKKGYHSLGGFMLSHLGHIPKAGEVVEYEGHIFEVVDMDRNRIDKILVRKKA' A
#
# COMPACT_ATOMS: atom_id res chain seq x y z
N ASP A 1 -5.91 -7.77 -7.30
CA ASP A 1 -4.44 -7.51 -7.47
C ASP A 1 -4.14 -6.12 -6.91
N VAL A 2 -2.89 -5.73 -6.64
CA VAL A 2 -2.58 -4.32 -6.35
C VAL A 2 -2.98 -3.43 -7.54
N ASP A 3 -2.77 -3.89 -8.77
CA ASP A 3 -3.12 -3.13 -9.98
C ASP A 3 -4.64 -2.86 -10.06
N GLU A 4 -5.48 -3.86 -9.76
CA GLU A 4 -6.94 -3.74 -9.74
C GLU A 4 -7.45 -2.76 -8.68
N ILE A 5 -6.84 -2.78 -7.49
CA ILE A 5 -7.23 -1.86 -6.41
C ILE A 5 -6.82 -0.42 -6.76
N MET A 6 -5.64 -0.24 -7.36
CA MET A 6 -5.20 1.08 -7.80
C MET A 6 -6.13 1.65 -8.89
N GLU A 7 -6.57 0.79 -9.82
CA GLU A 7 -7.56 1.17 -10.85
C GLU A 7 -8.91 1.58 -10.22
N GLU A 8 -9.42 0.82 -9.25
CA GLU A 8 -10.66 1.16 -8.54
C GLU A 8 -10.56 2.49 -7.76
N LEU A 9 -9.37 2.82 -7.27
CA LEU A 9 -9.10 4.08 -6.58
C LEU A 9 -8.79 5.25 -7.55
N GLU A 10 -8.88 5.01 -8.86
CA GLU A 10 -8.51 5.97 -9.92
C GLU A 10 -7.07 6.48 -9.78
N LEU A 11 -6.18 5.65 -9.21
CA LEU A 11 -4.76 5.95 -9.06
C LEU A 11 -4.02 5.55 -10.32
N ASN A 12 -3.00 6.32 -10.69
CA ASN A 12 -2.18 6.00 -11.84
C ASN A 12 -1.43 4.69 -11.52
N PRO A 13 -1.68 3.60 -12.27
CA PRO A 13 -1.04 2.33 -12.00
C PRO A 13 0.46 2.55 -12.06
N LEU A 14 1.10 2.18 -10.95
CA LEU A 14 2.50 2.42 -10.62
C LEU A 14 3.39 2.50 -11.86
N HIS A 15 4.11 3.61 -12.00
CA HIS A 15 5.05 3.78 -13.10
C HIS A 15 6.00 2.57 -13.13
N VAL A 16 6.40 2.13 -14.32
CA VAL A 16 7.15 0.89 -14.56
C VAL A 16 8.45 0.79 -13.72
N GLU A 17 8.98 1.92 -13.22
CA GLU A 17 10.11 1.97 -12.28
C GLU A 17 9.73 1.75 -10.79
N GLU A 18 8.48 2.05 -10.41
CA GLU A 18 7.86 1.76 -9.09
C GLU A 18 7.21 0.38 -9.03
N LYS A 19 6.94 -0.25 -10.19
CA LYS A 19 6.64 -1.70 -10.33
C LYS A 19 7.84 -2.59 -9.97
N LYS A 20 8.61 -2.26 -8.93
CA LYS A 20 9.54 -3.19 -8.30
C LYS A 20 8.77 -4.33 -7.62
N GLY A 21 8.17 -5.21 -8.42
CA GLY A 21 7.91 -6.62 -8.13
C GLY A 21 6.91 -6.94 -7.02
N TYR A 22 5.97 -6.07 -6.67
CA TYR A 22 4.90 -6.41 -5.74
C TYR A 22 3.57 -6.65 -6.46
N HIS A 23 2.87 -7.72 -6.02
CA HIS A 23 1.58 -8.18 -6.55
C HIS A 23 0.43 -7.97 -5.54
N SER A 24 0.70 -7.25 -4.45
CA SER A 24 -0.25 -7.01 -3.36
C SER A 24 -0.03 -5.65 -2.72
N LEU A 25 -1.08 -5.10 -2.09
CA LEU A 25 -0.96 -3.89 -1.29
C LEU A 25 0.05 -4.02 -0.14
N GLY A 26 0.20 -5.22 0.42
CA GLY A 26 1.22 -5.46 1.44
C GLY A 26 2.64 -5.27 0.88
N GLY A 27 2.89 -5.74 -0.34
CA GLY A 27 4.16 -5.51 -1.03
C GLY A 27 4.38 -4.04 -1.40
N PHE A 28 3.32 -3.32 -1.79
CA PHE A 28 3.34 -1.87 -1.96
C PHE A 28 3.73 -1.15 -0.66
N MET A 29 3.10 -1.48 0.46
CA MET A 29 3.41 -0.88 1.76
C MET A 29 4.85 -1.16 2.18
N LEU A 30 5.31 -2.40 2.03
CA LEU A 30 6.69 -2.79 2.38
C LEU A 30 7.73 -2.08 1.51
N SER A 31 7.47 -1.92 0.20
CA SER A 31 8.41 -1.26 -0.70
C SER A 31 8.55 0.23 -0.39
N HIS A 32 7.48 0.89 0.07
CA HIS A 32 7.48 2.30 0.46
C HIS A 32 8.05 2.52 1.86
N LEU A 33 7.78 1.63 2.82
CA LEU A 33 8.24 1.77 4.20
C LEU A 33 9.69 1.29 4.39
N GLY A 34 10.15 0.31 3.60
CA GLY A 34 11.53 -0.19 3.64
C GLY A 34 11.85 -1.11 4.83
N HIS A 35 10.87 -1.42 5.69
CA HIS A 35 10.98 -2.32 6.84
C HIS A 35 9.67 -3.10 7.06
N ILE A 36 9.67 -4.06 7.98
CA ILE A 36 8.43 -4.72 8.43
C ILE A 36 7.66 -3.74 9.31
N PRO A 37 6.48 -3.25 8.88
CA PRO A 37 5.79 -2.17 9.57
C PRO A 37 5.06 -2.62 10.82
N LYS A 38 4.64 -1.65 11.62
CA LYS A 38 3.68 -1.83 12.71
C LYS A 38 2.30 -1.30 12.33
N ALA A 39 1.27 -1.78 13.04
CA ALA A 39 -0.05 -1.19 12.93
C ALA A 39 -0.03 0.31 13.28
N GLY A 40 -0.75 1.11 12.49
CA GLY A 40 -0.79 2.58 12.55
C GLY A 40 0.23 3.28 11.65
N GLU A 41 1.19 2.57 11.05
CA GLU A 41 2.07 3.17 10.05
C GLU A 41 1.32 3.46 8.74
N VAL A 42 1.68 4.57 8.11
CA VAL A 42 0.98 5.09 6.93
C VAL A 42 1.91 5.35 5.75
N VAL A 43 1.39 5.15 4.56
CA VAL A 43 1.98 5.59 3.29
C VAL A 43 0.99 6.54 2.63
N GLU A 44 1.47 7.71 2.23
CA GLU A 44 0.69 8.63 1.41
C GLU A 44 1.08 8.44 -0.06
N TYR A 45 0.10 8.23 -0.92
CA TYR A 45 0.32 8.04 -2.35
C TYR A 45 -0.87 8.62 -3.13
N GLU A 46 -0.59 9.49 -4.10
CA GLU A 46 -1.56 10.12 -5.00
C GLU A 46 -2.86 10.58 -4.30
N GLY A 47 -2.72 11.36 -3.24
CA GLY A 47 -3.87 11.92 -2.51
C GLY A 47 -4.64 10.90 -1.67
N HIS A 48 -4.11 9.70 -1.46
CA HIS A 48 -4.66 8.69 -0.58
C HIS A 48 -3.70 8.36 0.57
N ILE A 49 -4.26 7.91 1.69
CA ILE A 49 -3.54 7.41 2.85
C ILE A 49 -3.84 5.93 2.96
N PHE A 50 -2.78 5.12 2.90
CA PHE A 50 -2.79 3.70 3.14
C PHE A 50 -2.25 3.45 4.55
N GLU A 51 -3.05 2.87 5.43
CA GLU A 51 -2.72 2.65 6.84
C GLU A 51 -2.69 1.15 7.15
N VAL A 52 -1.61 0.67 7.77
CA VAL A 52 -1.55 -0.69 8.29
C VAL A 52 -2.48 -0.79 9.50
N VAL A 53 -3.56 -1.56 9.40
CA VAL A 53 -4.51 -1.74 10.51
C VAL A 53 -4.15 -2.98 11.32
N ASP A 54 -3.69 -4.04 10.66
CA ASP A 54 -3.40 -5.32 11.30
C ASP A 54 -2.20 -6.03 10.68
N MET A 55 -1.42 -6.66 11.55
CA MET A 55 -0.21 -7.42 11.21
C MET A 55 -0.37 -8.86 11.70
N ASP A 56 -0.24 -9.83 10.80
CA ASP A 56 -0.07 -11.24 11.15
C ASP A 56 1.42 -11.61 11.07
N ARG A 57 2.09 -11.63 12.24
CA ARG A 57 3.55 -11.79 12.37
C ARG A 57 4.30 -10.72 11.55
N ASN A 58 4.85 -11.11 10.41
CA ASN A 58 5.59 -10.25 9.49
C ASN A 58 4.82 -9.93 8.19
N ARG A 59 3.55 -10.33 8.11
CA ARG A 59 2.68 -10.08 6.96
C ARG A 59 1.63 -9.05 7.33
N ILE A 60 1.43 -8.06 6.46
CA ILE A 60 0.32 -7.12 6.58
C ILE A 60 -0.97 -7.88 6.21
N ASP A 61 -1.92 -7.95 7.13
CA ASP A 61 -3.21 -8.62 6.92
C ASP A 61 -4.27 -7.64 6.42
N LYS A 62 -4.31 -6.43 7.01
CA LYS A 62 -5.32 -5.41 6.70
C LYS A 62 -4.72 -4.04 6.50
N ILE A 63 -5.19 -3.38 5.46
CA ILE A 63 -4.85 -2.02 5.11
C ILE A 63 -6.15 -1.22 4.98
N LEU A 64 -6.20 -0.06 5.62
CA LEU A 64 -7.26 0.93 5.42
C LEU A 64 -6.78 1.94 4.38
N VAL A 65 -7.60 2.19 3.38
CA VAL A 65 -7.34 3.23 2.37
C VAL A 65 -8.38 4.33 2.53
N ARG A 66 -7.93 5.59 2.57
CA ARG A 66 -8.80 6.77 2.61
C ARG A 66 -8.25 7.89 1.76
N LYS A 67 -9.12 8.74 1.23
CA LYS A 67 -8.69 9.99 0.60
C LYS A 67 -8.08 10.92 1.64
N LYS A 68 -6.97 11.57 1.28
CA LYS A 68 -6.40 12.68 2.03
C LYS A 68 -7.35 13.87 1.85
N ALA A 69 -7.78 14.46 2.95
CA ALA A 69 -8.68 15.61 2.97
C ALA A 69 -8.01 16.87 2.39
#